data_AF-A0A9X6AI53-F1
#
_entry.id   AF-A0A9X6AI53-F1
#
_cell.length_a   1.000
_cell.length_b   1.000
_cell.length_c   1.000
_cell.angle_alpha   90.00
_cell.angle_beta   90.00
_cell.angle_gamma   90.00
#
_symmetry.space_group_name_H-M   'P 1'
#
loop_
_entity.id
_entity.type
_entity.pdbx_description
1 polymer ?
#
loop_
_entity_poly.entity_id
_entity_poly.type
_entity_poly.pdbx_seq_one_letter_code
_entity_poly.pdbx_strand_id
1 'polypeptide(L)'
;LVERWRAGELAEGSREWPWGQLLDHVSRTGDVPRLGGKARNASRAARRLMGEEGLSGTLARLFPTVQEIAAASLLLIIHEGWNLSVLQKMQVPAFWPNADGDSTAPAIHRVATDKARRGKRRRHASNNLADVGEGSSGWAMKQVLDLTRQARLTLEGLGRPSSLLLLARRGRGGAEHLGCLRAGSALERAIWDWVDSQRAAGVRLPPRTSAQPLRHSAQIHHGRARNNTAATHAKDYLFKDDKVREDSRDLVESGLTKAVEHARQRVEMRLVAHATGDTDYDADQVAKAVGVDRDTARQIVGGRLKTPVASCTDFDHSDFSPPGKSCAVSFLLCFACRNAVATGRDLPRIVYLHQVIEGLRSTLTAPAWAADWQGHHARLGDFLNTHTSAETRAAYLSTLTEGDRHLIDRMLDRRLDP
;
A
#
# COMPACT_ATOMS: atom_id res chain seq x y z
N LEU A 1 33.70 29.91 -12.17
CA LEU A 1 35.07 30.27 -12.61
C LEU A 1 35.25 30.20 -14.13
N VAL A 2 35.00 29.05 -14.77
CA VAL A 2 35.13 28.91 -16.25
C VAL A 2 34.29 29.94 -17.01
N GLU A 3 33.04 30.14 -16.61
CA GLU A 3 32.13 31.12 -17.24
C GLU A 3 32.68 32.55 -17.13
N ARG A 4 33.11 32.96 -15.92
CA ARG A 4 33.77 34.25 -15.68
C ARG A 4 35.02 34.46 -16.55
N TRP A 5 35.84 33.41 -16.73
CA TRP A 5 37.01 33.46 -17.61
C TRP A 5 36.62 33.66 -19.08
N ARG A 6 35.62 32.91 -19.57
CA ARG A 6 35.09 33.05 -20.94
C ARG A 6 34.46 34.42 -21.22
N ALA A 7 33.84 35.01 -20.21
CA ALA A 7 33.27 36.35 -20.28
C ALA A 7 34.31 37.48 -20.20
N GLY A 8 35.60 37.16 -20.01
CA GLY A 8 36.66 38.17 -19.87
C GLY A 8 36.65 38.92 -18.54
N GLU A 9 35.93 38.42 -17.54
CA GLU A 9 35.79 39.05 -16.22
C GLU A 9 37.00 38.83 -15.29
N LEU A 10 37.92 37.96 -15.70
CA LEU A 10 39.15 37.70 -14.96
C LEU A 10 40.29 38.52 -15.56
N ALA A 11 41.05 39.23 -14.73
CA ALA A 11 42.23 39.96 -15.20
C ALA A 11 43.36 39.00 -15.57
N GLU A 12 44.00 39.21 -16.72
CA GLU A 12 45.19 38.47 -17.12
C GLU A 12 46.32 38.68 -16.10
N GLY A 13 47.01 37.59 -15.72
CA GLY A 13 48.03 37.60 -14.66
C GLY A 13 47.50 37.45 -13.23
N SER A 14 46.18 37.50 -13.01
CA SER A 14 45.59 37.17 -11.70
C SER A 14 45.78 35.70 -11.33
N ARG A 15 45.69 35.37 -10.04
CA ARG A 15 45.82 33.98 -9.54
C ARG A 15 44.78 33.02 -10.15
N GLU A 16 43.59 33.52 -10.46
CA GLU A 16 42.50 32.73 -11.03
C GLU A 16 42.60 32.54 -12.55
N TRP A 17 43.33 33.41 -13.25
CA TRP A 17 43.43 33.41 -14.71
C TRP A 17 43.98 32.09 -15.29
N PRO A 18 45.11 31.53 -14.80
CA PRO A 18 45.62 30.25 -15.29
C PRO A 18 44.65 29.08 -15.04
N TRP A 19 43.88 29.13 -13.94
CA TRP A 19 42.86 28.14 -13.63
C TRP A 19 41.66 28.24 -14.57
N GLY A 20 41.21 29.46 -14.88
CA GLY A 20 40.18 29.69 -15.88
C GLY A 20 40.55 29.08 -17.24
N GLN A 21 41.78 29.33 -17.70
CA GLN A 21 42.30 28.77 -18.95
C GLN A 21 42.41 27.24 -18.91
N LEU A 22 42.96 26.66 -17.83
CA LEU A 22 43.10 25.21 -17.70
C LEU A 22 41.73 24.52 -17.66
N LEU A 23 40.80 25.03 -16.86
CA LEU A 23 39.47 24.46 -16.72
C LEU A 23 38.63 24.65 -17.99
N ASP A 24 38.79 25.75 -18.72
CA ASP A 24 38.20 25.91 -20.05
C ASP A 24 38.70 24.82 -21.01
N HIS A 25 40.02 24.58 -21.06
CA HIS A 25 40.59 23.48 -21.85
C HIS A 25 39.98 22.14 -21.45
N VAL A 26 39.98 21.82 -20.15
CA VAL A 26 39.40 20.57 -19.61
C VAL A 26 37.92 20.43 -19.97
N SER A 27 37.15 21.52 -19.92
CA SER A 27 35.73 21.51 -20.25
C SER A 27 35.45 21.20 -21.74
N ARG A 28 36.40 21.50 -22.63
CA ARG A 28 36.28 21.23 -24.07
C ARG A 28 36.85 19.89 -24.47
N THR A 29 37.99 19.51 -23.89
CA THR A 29 38.73 18.30 -24.29
C THR A 29 38.44 17.10 -23.39
N GLY A 30 37.82 17.32 -22.23
CA GLY A 30 37.64 16.30 -21.20
C GLY A 30 38.91 15.96 -20.43
N ASP A 31 40.04 16.62 -20.69
CA ASP A 31 41.33 16.27 -20.08
C ASP A 31 42.25 17.49 -19.94
N VAL A 32 43.31 17.37 -19.15
CA VAL A 32 44.32 18.44 -19.09
C VAL A 32 45.21 18.41 -20.33
N PRO A 33 45.88 19.52 -20.70
CA PRO A 33 46.86 19.51 -21.78
C PRO A 33 47.97 18.50 -21.50
N ARG A 34 48.21 17.57 -22.43
CA ARG A 34 49.26 16.54 -22.32
C ARG A 34 50.43 16.82 -23.26
N LEU A 35 51.62 16.35 -22.88
CA LEU A 35 52.78 16.31 -23.77
C LEU A 35 52.55 15.26 -24.86
N GLY A 36 52.91 15.55 -26.11
CA GLY A 36 52.87 14.57 -27.20
C GLY A 36 53.90 13.45 -26.98
N GLY A 37 53.58 12.22 -27.42
CA GLY A 37 54.45 11.03 -27.32
C GLY A 37 53.79 9.85 -26.60
N LYS A 38 54.52 8.73 -26.46
CA LYS A 38 54.03 7.51 -25.78
C LYS A 38 53.70 7.73 -24.30
N ALA A 39 54.36 8.69 -23.66
CA ALA A 39 54.08 9.09 -22.29
C ALA A 39 52.94 10.13 -22.28
N ARG A 40 51.72 9.67 -21.94
CA ARG A 40 50.53 10.52 -21.75
C ARG A 40 50.65 11.41 -20.51
N ASN A 41 51.75 12.14 -20.30
CA ASN A 41 51.95 12.97 -19.12
C ASN A 41 51.32 14.35 -19.29
N ALA A 42 50.77 14.92 -18.22
CA ALA A 42 50.30 16.30 -18.22
C ALA A 42 51.46 17.28 -18.52
N SER A 43 51.16 18.35 -19.24
CA SER A 43 52.12 19.40 -19.59
C SER A 43 52.80 19.96 -18.34
N ARG A 44 54.04 20.46 -18.47
CA ARG A 44 54.78 21.04 -17.34
C ARG A 44 54.01 22.21 -16.70
N ALA A 45 53.38 23.05 -17.52
CA ALA A 45 52.55 24.16 -17.07
C ALA A 45 51.33 23.67 -16.26
N ALA A 46 50.58 22.68 -16.79
CA ALA A 46 49.46 22.09 -16.08
C ALA A 46 49.91 21.44 -14.76
N ARG A 47 50.98 20.64 -14.75
CA ARG A 47 51.49 20.00 -13.53
C ARG A 47 51.87 21.01 -12.45
N ARG A 48 52.53 22.11 -12.83
CA ARG A 48 52.90 23.18 -11.90
C ARG A 48 51.66 23.88 -11.32
N LEU A 49 50.64 24.12 -12.14
CA LEU A 49 49.40 24.78 -11.70
C LEU A 49 48.57 23.89 -10.77
N MET A 50 48.46 22.59 -11.09
CA MET A 50 47.68 21.63 -10.30
C MET A 50 48.32 21.37 -8.92
N GLY A 51 49.63 21.52 -8.77
CA GLY A 51 50.33 21.34 -7.50
C GLY A 51 49.98 20.02 -6.81
N GLU A 52 49.69 20.09 -5.51
CA GLU A 52 49.33 18.94 -4.67
C GLU A 52 47.95 18.35 -4.99
N GLU A 53 47.01 19.17 -5.48
CA GLU A 53 45.69 18.70 -5.91
C GLU A 53 45.80 17.69 -7.06
N GLY A 54 46.83 17.88 -7.89
CA GLY A 54 47.19 16.97 -8.95
C GLY A 54 46.09 16.79 -10.00
N LEU A 55 46.26 15.77 -10.83
CA LEU A 55 45.41 15.54 -12.00
C LEU A 55 43.98 15.14 -11.60
N SER A 56 43.83 14.18 -10.68
CA SER A 56 42.50 13.69 -10.29
C SER A 56 41.65 14.77 -9.63
N GLY A 57 42.23 15.56 -8.71
CA GLY A 57 41.50 16.65 -8.04
C GLY A 57 41.08 17.75 -9.01
N THR A 58 42.01 18.17 -9.88
CA THR A 58 41.73 19.18 -10.91
C THR A 58 40.58 18.79 -11.83
N LEU A 59 40.54 17.52 -12.24
CA LEU A 59 39.47 17.00 -13.08
C LEU A 59 38.15 16.85 -12.32
N ALA A 60 38.20 16.54 -11.02
CA ALA A 60 37.03 16.47 -10.14
C ALA A 60 36.34 17.83 -9.97
N ARG A 61 37.03 18.96 -10.21
CA ARG A 61 36.42 20.30 -10.19
C ARG A 61 35.32 20.50 -11.25
N LEU A 62 35.36 19.76 -12.36
CA LEU A 62 34.38 19.88 -13.45
C LEU A 62 33.60 18.60 -13.71
N PHE A 63 34.18 17.44 -13.39
CA PHE A 63 33.55 16.16 -13.67
C PHE A 63 33.37 15.38 -12.38
N PRO A 64 32.15 14.87 -12.13
CA PRO A 64 31.89 14.11 -10.93
C PRO A 64 32.74 12.84 -10.88
N THR A 65 33.27 12.58 -9.70
CA THR A 65 33.98 11.37 -9.34
C THR A 65 33.01 10.19 -9.21
N VAL A 66 33.57 8.97 -9.20
CA VAL A 66 32.79 7.75 -8.91
C VAL A 66 32.13 7.83 -7.52
N GLN A 67 32.81 8.47 -6.55
CA GLN A 67 32.33 8.65 -5.18
C GLN A 67 31.15 9.62 -5.11
N GLU A 68 31.19 10.75 -5.83
CA GLU A 68 30.07 11.70 -5.89
C GLU A 68 28.86 11.10 -6.59
N ILE A 69 29.07 10.29 -7.64
CA ILE A 69 27.95 9.57 -8.29
C ILE A 69 27.36 8.48 -7.40
N ALA A 70 28.16 7.83 -6.57
CA ALA A 70 27.66 6.91 -5.55
C ALA A 70 26.78 7.63 -4.52
N ALA A 71 27.25 8.76 -3.99
CA ALA A 71 26.49 9.61 -3.06
C ALA A 71 25.18 10.11 -3.69
N ALA A 72 25.23 10.65 -4.91
CA ALA A 72 24.07 11.08 -5.68
C ALA A 72 23.07 9.91 -5.89
N SER A 73 23.57 8.71 -6.17
CA SER A 73 22.72 7.53 -6.34
C SER A 73 22.01 7.15 -5.05
N LEU A 74 22.70 7.19 -3.91
CA LEU A 74 22.11 6.93 -2.59
C LEU A 74 21.05 7.98 -2.24
N LEU A 75 21.31 9.25 -2.50
CA LEU A 75 20.36 10.34 -2.30
C LEU A 75 19.05 10.08 -3.08
N LEU A 76 19.15 9.72 -4.36
CA LEU A 76 17.98 9.37 -5.18
C LEU A 76 17.25 8.11 -4.70
N ILE A 77 17.96 7.12 -4.15
CA ILE A 77 17.34 5.92 -3.55
C ILE A 77 16.54 6.30 -2.30
N ILE A 78 17.07 7.18 -1.46
CA ILE A 78 16.42 7.60 -0.22
C ILE A 78 15.14 8.39 -0.53
N HIS A 79 15.17 9.31 -1.50
CA HIS A 79 14.00 10.14 -1.82
C HIS A 79 12.90 9.42 -2.61
N GLU A 80 13.25 8.50 -3.50
CA GLU A 80 12.28 7.90 -4.44
C GLU A 80 12.19 6.36 -4.36
N GLY A 81 13.08 5.73 -3.60
CA GLY A 81 13.12 4.28 -3.47
C GLY A 81 13.30 3.59 -4.82
N TRP A 82 14.11 4.15 -5.72
CA TRP A 82 14.39 3.55 -7.03
C TRP A 82 15.29 2.32 -6.93
N ASN A 83 15.23 1.44 -7.93
CA ASN A 83 16.16 0.31 -8.03
C ASN A 83 17.49 0.78 -8.60
N LEU A 84 18.57 0.10 -8.24
CA LEU A 84 19.88 0.35 -8.84
C LEU A 84 19.84 0.26 -10.37
N SER A 85 19.12 -0.72 -10.92
CA SER A 85 18.97 -0.88 -12.38
C SER A 85 18.19 0.24 -13.07
N VAL A 86 17.35 0.98 -12.32
CA VAL A 86 16.70 2.20 -12.83
C VAL A 86 17.73 3.33 -12.89
N LEU A 87 18.52 3.51 -11.84
CA LEU A 87 19.58 4.52 -11.79
C LEU A 87 20.65 4.30 -12.88
N GLN A 88 21.09 3.06 -13.08
CA GLN A 88 22.06 2.70 -14.13
C GLN A 88 21.61 3.10 -15.55
N LYS A 89 20.29 3.10 -15.80
CA LYS A 89 19.69 3.41 -17.10
C LYS A 89 19.07 4.80 -17.15
N MET A 90 19.14 5.55 -16.05
CA MET A 90 18.45 6.82 -15.89
C MET A 90 18.95 7.83 -16.90
N GLN A 91 18.04 8.32 -17.71
CA GLN A 91 18.30 9.40 -18.64
C GLN A 91 18.04 10.75 -17.95
N VAL A 92 18.64 11.81 -18.48
CA VAL A 92 18.34 13.18 -18.08
C VAL A 92 16.82 13.37 -18.18
N PRO A 93 16.15 13.72 -17.06
CA PRO A 93 14.71 13.95 -17.05
C PRO A 93 14.32 15.01 -18.08
N ALA A 94 13.16 14.83 -18.70
CA ALA A 94 12.54 15.92 -19.44
C ALA A 94 12.13 16.99 -18.41
N PHE A 95 12.67 18.18 -18.58
CA PHE A 95 12.24 19.34 -17.78
C PHE A 95 10.85 19.76 -18.28
N TRP A 96 9.89 19.91 -17.36
CA TRP A 96 8.65 20.63 -17.67
C TRP A 96 8.85 22.08 -17.24
N PRO A 97 8.91 23.03 -18.20
CA PRO A 97 9.11 24.42 -17.88
C PRO A 97 7.79 25.02 -17.41
N ASN A 98 7.67 25.26 -16.11
CA ASN A 98 7.18 26.57 -15.65
C ASN A 98 8.34 27.58 -15.73
N ALA A 99 9.08 27.58 -16.84
CA ALA A 99 10.31 28.34 -16.98
C ALA A 99 10.08 29.84 -17.17
N ASP A 100 8.87 30.30 -17.51
CA ASP A 100 8.67 31.68 -17.97
C ASP A 100 7.48 32.43 -17.33
N GLY A 101 7.24 32.37 -16.00
CA GLY A 101 6.23 33.32 -15.48
C GLY A 101 5.89 33.43 -14.00
N ASP A 102 6.20 32.45 -13.16
CA ASP A 102 5.83 32.57 -11.74
C ASP A 102 6.90 31.93 -10.84
N SER A 103 7.73 32.76 -10.22
CA SER A 103 8.80 32.35 -9.30
C SER A 103 8.28 31.70 -8.01
N THR A 104 6.96 31.59 -7.85
CA THR A 104 6.29 31.02 -6.68
C THR A 104 5.97 29.53 -6.83
N ALA A 105 6.00 28.97 -8.04
CA ALA A 105 5.65 27.56 -8.29
C ALA A 105 6.89 26.63 -8.28
N PRO A 106 6.80 25.43 -7.64
CA PRO A 106 7.93 24.51 -7.57
C PRO A 106 8.27 23.90 -8.94
N ALA A 107 9.58 23.82 -9.26
CA ALA A 107 10.03 23.20 -10.50
C ALA A 107 9.73 21.69 -10.50
N ILE A 108 9.23 21.15 -11.62
CA ILE A 108 8.86 19.72 -11.73
C ILE A 108 9.78 19.00 -12.72
N HIS A 109 10.51 18.02 -12.24
CA HIS A 109 11.33 17.13 -13.06
C HIS A 109 10.55 15.86 -13.42
N ARG A 110 10.31 15.62 -14.72
CA ARG A 110 9.62 14.40 -15.18
C ARG A 110 10.62 13.33 -15.59
N VAL A 111 10.74 12.31 -14.76
CA VAL A 111 11.72 11.23 -14.90
C VAL A 111 11.09 10.02 -15.55
N ALA A 112 11.57 9.65 -16.74
CA ALA A 112 11.18 8.41 -17.38
C ALA A 112 11.88 7.21 -16.70
N THR A 113 11.12 6.17 -16.39
CA THR A 113 11.61 4.92 -15.81
C THR A 113 11.33 3.75 -16.75
N ASP A 114 12.32 2.87 -16.94
CA ASP A 114 12.20 1.64 -17.71
C ASP A 114 12.28 0.42 -16.77
N LYS A 115 11.20 -0.35 -16.75
CA LYS A 115 11.06 -1.61 -16.00
C LYS A 115 10.76 -2.75 -16.97
N ALA A 116 11.76 -3.12 -17.79
CA ALA A 116 11.70 -4.17 -18.81
C ALA A 116 10.90 -5.44 -18.42
N ARG A 117 11.01 -5.89 -17.16
CA ARG A 117 10.28 -7.05 -16.62
C ARG A 117 8.75 -6.93 -16.55
N ARG A 118 8.16 -5.75 -16.78
CA ARG A 118 6.70 -5.50 -16.64
C ARG A 118 5.88 -5.70 -17.92
N GLY A 119 6.51 -6.21 -18.98
CA GLY A 119 5.87 -6.41 -20.29
C GLY A 119 5.63 -5.11 -21.05
N LYS A 120 5.29 -5.21 -22.34
CA LYS A 120 5.30 -4.10 -23.32
C LYS A 120 4.48 -2.87 -22.88
N ARG A 121 3.29 -3.07 -22.30
CA ARG A 121 2.37 -1.98 -21.91
C ARG A 121 2.73 -1.26 -20.62
N ARG A 122 3.50 -1.89 -19.70
CA ARG A 122 3.83 -1.34 -18.37
C ARG A 122 5.33 -1.17 -18.14
N ARG A 123 6.11 -1.30 -19.20
CA ARG A 123 7.58 -1.17 -19.21
C ARG A 123 8.00 0.27 -18.91
N HIS A 124 7.36 1.23 -19.55
CA HIS A 124 7.67 2.65 -19.42
C HIS A 124 6.70 3.32 -18.43
N ALA A 125 7.23 4.08 -17.48
CA ALA A 125 6.45 4.89 -16.55
C ALA A 125 7.17 6.23 -16.31
N SER A 126 6.48 7.23 -15.78
CA SER A 126 7.09 8.51 -15.40
C SER A 126 6.81 8.87 -13.95
N ASN A 127 7.82 9.42 -13.28
CA ASN A 127 7.71 10.01 -11.95
C ASN A 127 7.86 11.54 -12.07
N ASN A 128 7.02 12.30 -11.37
CA ASN A 128 7.15 13.75 -11.28
C ASN A 128 7.78 14.10 -9.93
N LEU A 129 8.91 14.78 -9.96
CA LEU A 129 9.64 15.21 -8.77
C LEU A 129 9.52 16.73 -8.63
N ALA A 130 8.81 17.19 -7.60
CA ALA A 130 8.65 18.61 -7.32
C ALA A 130 9.83 19.10 -6.47
N ASP A 131 10.45 20.20 -6.89
CA ASP A 131 11.46 20.94 -6.13
C ASP A 131 10.75 21.98 -5.27
N VAL A 132 10.50 21.61 -4.01
CA VAL A 132 9.89 22.48 -2.99
C VAL A 132 10.94 22.96 -1.98
N GLY A 133 12.21 22.95 -2.36
CA GLY A 133 13.34 23.29 -1.48
C GLY A 133 14.15 22.08 -1.00
N GLU A 134 15.15 22.36 -0.16
CA GLU A 134 16.11 21.38 0.35
C GLU A 134 15.41 20.19 1.01
N GLY A 135 15.91 18.98 0.71
CA GLY A 135 15.30 17.73 1.19
C GLY A 135 14.10 17.23 0.37
N SER A 136 13.65 17.96 -0.66
CA SER A 136 12.67 17.44 -1.63
C SER A 136 13.32 16.56 -2.70
N SER A 137 12.53 15.67 -3.32
CA SER A 137 13.04 14.82 -4.39
C SER A 137 13.38 15.60 -5.67
N GLY A 138 12.68 16.70 -5.94
CA GLY A 138 13.03 17.62 -7.04
C GLY A 138 14.34 18.35 -6.76
N TRP A 139 14.55 18.85 -5.55
CA TRP A 139 15.82 19.47 -5.16
C TRP A 139 17.00 18.50 -5.31
N ALA A 140 16.85 17.27 -4.81
CA ALA A 140 17.88 16.24 -4.98
C ALA A 140 18.17 15.95 -6.45
N MET A 141 17.13 15.88 -7.30
CA MET A 141 17.30 15.72 -8.74
C MET A 141 18.05 16.88 -9.39
N LYS A 142 17.74 18.12 -8.99
CA LYS A 142 18.43 19.33 -9.45
C LYS A 142 19.93 19.29 -9.11
N GLN A 143 20.29 18.91 -7.87
CA GLN A 143 21.71 18.77 -7.48
C GLN A 143 22.44 17.75 -8.37
N VAL A 144 21.82 16.61 -8.67
CA VAL A 144 22.42 15.59 -9.56
C VAL A 144 22.53 16.10 -10.99
N LEU A 145 21.52 16.82 -11.48
CA LEU A 145 21.52 17.44 -12.80
C LEU A 145 22.69 18.44 -12.94
N ASP A 146 22.87 19.31 -11.97
CA ASP A 146 23.91 20.33 -11.96
C ASP A 146 25.30 19.69 -11.86
N LEU A 147 25.48 18.75 -10.94
CA LEU A 147 26.71 17.97 -10.75
C LEU A 147 27.20 17.31 -12.05
N THR A 148 26.27 16.82 -12.87
CA THR A 148 26.58 16.05 -14.07
C THR A 148 26.48 16.88 -15.36
N ARG A 149 26.11 18.17 -15.27
CA ARG A 149 25.89 19.06 -16.41
C ARG A 149 27.12 19.21 -17.29
N GLN A 150 28.25 19.56 -16.69
CA GLN A 150 29.48 19.81 -17.43
C GLN A 150 29.98 18.55 -18.16
N ALA A 151 29.84 17.37 -17.55
CA ALA A 151 30.19 16.11 -18.20
C ALA A 151 29.40 15.88 -19.50
N ARG A 152 28.10 16.22 -19.52
CA ARG A 152 27.27 16.09 -20.73
C ARG A 152 27.69 17.08 -21.82
N LEU A 153 27.89 18.35 -21.46
CA LEU A 153 28.33 19.39 -22.40
C LEU A 153 29.67 19.04 -23.04
N THR A 154 30.63 18.54 -22.24
CA THR A 154 31.93 18.10 -22.76
C THR A 154 31.79 16.90 -23.69
N LEU A 155 30.99 15.90 -23.34
CA LEU A 155 30.77 14.73 -24.19
C LEU A 155 30.10 15.09 -25.52
N GLU A 156 29.16 16.04 -25.52
CA GLU A 156 28.54 16.58 -26.73
C GLU A 156 29.57 17.30 -27.60
N GLY A 157 30.39 18.19 -27.03
CA GLY A 157 31.46 18.89 -27.76
C GLY A 157 32.53 17.96 -28.34
N LEU A 158 32.73 16.77 -27.74
CA LEU A 158 33.62 15.72 -28.23
C LEU A 158 32.98 14.79 -29.28
N GLY A 159 31.74 15.06 -29.72
CA GLY A 159 31.02 14.22 -30.68
C GLY A 159 30.56 12.86 -30.10
N ARG A 160 30.46 12.75 -28.77
CA ARG A 160 30.05 11.53 -28.04
C ARG A 160 28.88 11.81 -27.09
N PRO A 161 27.77 12.40 -27.56
CA PRO A 161 26.67 12.83 -26.70
C PRO A 161 26.09 11.65 -25.89
N SER A 162 25.67 11.93 -24.66
CA SER A 162 25.09 10.94 -23.77
C SER A 162 23.86 11.50 -23.07
N SER A 163 22.73 10.81 -23.20
CA SER A 163 21.49 11.17 -22.51
C SER A 163 21.44 10.70 -21.06
N LEU A 164 22.53 10.11 -20.54
CA LEU A 164 22.57 9.57 -19.19
C LEU A 164 22.71 10.64 -18.12
N LEU A 165 21.97 10.45 -17.02
CA LEU A 165 22.09 11.31 -15.85
C LEU A 165 23.40 11.05 -15.10
N LEU A 166 23.64 9.79 -14.72
CA LEU A 166 24.77 9.40 -13.85
C LEU A 166 26.05 9.13 -14.67
N LEU A 167 26.73 10.23 -15.02
CA LEU A 167 28.06 10.22 -15.62
C LEU A 167 29.11 10.41 -14.54
N ALA A 168 30.21 9.64 -14.59
CA ALA A 168 31.33 9.74 -13.68
C ALA A 168 32.64 9.75 -14.47
N ARG A 169 33.70 10.31 -13.90
CA ARG A 169 35.05 10.10 -14.38
C ARG A 169 35.69 8.87 -13.75
N ARG A 170 36.30 8.02 -14.57
CA ARG A 170 37.14 6.88 -14.13
C ARG A 170 38.62 7.18 -14.37
N GLY A 171 39.52 6.59 -13.59
CA GLY A 171 40.97 6.67 -13.84
C GLY A 171 41.57 8.09 -13.72
N ARG A 172 42.84 8.24 -14.13
CA ARG A 172 43.66 9.45 -13.92
C ARG A 172 43.78 10.31 -15.19
N GLY A 173 42.66 10.61 -15.84
CA GLY A 173 42.58 11.51 -17.00
C GLY A 173 42.20 10.81 -18.31
N GLY A 174 42.21 11.52 -19.44
CA GLY A 174 41.72 11.06 -20.75
C GLY A 174 40.20 11.26 -20.92
N ALA A 175 39.79 11.72 -22.10
CA ALA A 175 38.38 11.96 -22.44
C ALA A 175 37.58 10.65 -22.59
N GLU A 176 38.26 9.56 -22.93
CA GLU A 176 37.71 8.21 -23.02
C GLU A 176 37.19 7.69 -21.67
N HIS A 177 37.72 8.23 -20.56
CA HIS A 177 37.37 7.81 -19.22
C HIS A 177 36.22 8.59 -18.57
N LEU A 178 35.68 9.59 -19.26
CA LEU A 178 34.42 10.24 -18.89
C LEU A 178 33.24 9.42 -19.43
N GLY A 179 32.41 8.88 -18.55
CA GLY A 179 31.29 8.05 -18.99
C GLY A 179 30.41 7.54 -17.85
N CYS A 180 29.38 6.77 -18.18
CA CYS A 180 28.46 6.24 -17.18
C CYS A 180 28.99 5.00 -16.45
N LEU A 181 28.48 4.73 -15.24
CA LEU A 181 28.73 3.51 -14.47
C LEU A 181 27.74 2.39 -14.85
N ARG A 182 27.55 2.14 -16.15
CA ARG A 182 26.55 1.17 -16.66
C ARG A 182 26.99 -0.29 -16.63
N ALA A 183 28.29 -0.57 -16.75
CA ALA A 183 28.77 -1.93 -16.99
C ALA A 183 28.83 -2.75 -15.69
N GLY A 184 28.17 -3.91 -15.68
CA GLY A 184 28.21 -4.87 -14.57
C GLY A 184 27.71 -4.29 -13.25
N SER A 185 28.43 -4.61 -12.17
CA SER A 185 28.15 -4.13 -10.80
C SER A 185 28.88 -2.82 -10.45
N ALA A 186 29.37 -2.05 -11.43
CA ALA A 186 30.22 -0.88 -11.17
C ALA A 186 29.58 0.18 -10.26
N LEU A 187 28.29 0.49 -10.45
CA LEU A 187 27.57 1.45 -9.60
C LEU A 187 27.33 0.89 -8.19
N GLU A 188 27.08 -0.41 -8.07
CA GLU A 188 26.93 -1.07 -6.77
C GLU A 188 28.24 -1.00 -5.99
N ARG A 189 29.34 -1.35 -6.65
CA ARG A 189 30.68 -1.27 -6.07
C ARG A 189 31.04 0.16 -5.65
N ALA A 190 30.72 1.15 -6.49
CA ALA A 190 30.91 2.57 -6.14
C ALA A 190 30.17 2.96 -4.86
N ILE A 191 28.95 2.45 -4.66
CA ILE A 191 28.18 2.66 -3.42
C ILE A 191 28.86 2.00 -2.22
N TRP A 192 29.33 0.76 -2.35
CA TRP A 192 30.07 0.08 -1.27
C TRP A 192 31.35 0.84 -0.92
N ASP A 193 32.17 1.18 -1.91
CA ASP A 193 33.42 1.92 -1.73
C ASP A 193 33.15 3.30 -1.07
N TRP A 194 32.04 3.96 -1.41
CA TRP A 194 31.62 5.21 -0.75
C TRP A 194 31.25 5.00 0.70
N VAL A 195 30.44 3.99 1.01
CA VAL A 195 30.04 3.68 2.40
C VAL A 195 31.27 3.37 3.25
N ASP A 196 32.22 2.59 2.72
CA ASP A 196 33.45 2.26 3.42
C ASP A 196 34.35 3.49 3.62
N SER A 197 34.44 4.36 2.61
CA SER A 197 35.13 5.65 2.72
C SER A 197 34.53 6.54 3.80
N GLN A 198 33.20 6.64 3.89
CA GLN A 198 32.54 7.46 4.90
C GLN A 198 32.74 6.88 6.31
N ARG A 199 32.68 5.55 6.46
CA ARG A 199 32.98 4.86 7.73
C ARG A 199 34.43 5.10 8.17
N ALA A 200 35.38 5.00 7.24
CA ALA A 200 36.78 5.29 7.52
C ALA A 200 37.01 6.76 7.94
N ALA A 201 36.20 7.68 7.41
CA ALA A 201 36.18 9.08 7.83
C ALA A 201 35.43 9.34 9.16
N GLY A 202 34.97 8.29 9.86
CA GLY A 202 34.30 8.40 11.16
C GLY A 202 32.78 8.64 11.08
N VAL A 203 32.18 8.63 9.88
CA VAL A 203 30.72 8.80 9.73
C VAL A 203 30.02 7.52 10.19
N ARG A 204 29.10 7.66 11.16
CA ARG A 204 28.29 6.54 11.66
C ARG A 204 27.13 6.25 10.71
N LEU A 205 27.31 5.27 9.84
CA LEU A 205 26.28 4.77 8.93
C LEU A 205 25.66 3.45 9.45
N PRO A 206 24.37 3.18 9.18
CA PRO A 206 23.76 1.89 9.51
C PRO A 206 24.56 0.68 8.98
N PRO A 207 24.51 -0.48 9.65
CA PRO A 207 25.35 -1.65 9.30
C PRO A 207 25.14 -2.14 7.86
N ARG A 208 23.90 -2.10 7.36
CA ARG A 208 23.51 -2.54 6.01
C ARG A 208 23.24 -1.37 5.05
N THR A 209 24.09 -0.35 5.07
CA THR A 209 23.95 0.78 4.12
C THR A 209 24.36 0.33 2.72
N SER A 210 23.38 -0.04 1.90
CA SER A 210 23.56 -0.32 0.47
C SER A 210 22.26 -0.06 -0.29
N ALA A 211 22.29 -0.17 -1.63
CA ALA A 211 21.17 0.21 -2.47
C ALA A 211 19.85 -0.53 -2.14
N GLN A 212 19.91 -1.83 -1.83
CA GLN A 212 18.71 -2.65 -1.59
C GLN A 212 18.09 -2.41 -0.19
N PRO A 213 18.84 -2.41 0.93
CA PRO A 213 18.30 -2.06 2.24
C PRO A 213 17.78 -0.63 2.35
N LEU A 214 18.47 0.35 1.74
CA LEU A 214 17.99 1.74 1.72
C LEU A 214 16.71 1.88 0.91
N ARG A 215 16.61 1.20 -0.25
CA ARG A 215 15.36 1.14 -1.00
C ARG A 215 14.23 0.54 -0.17
N HIS A 216 14.50 -0.53 0.58
CA HIS A 216 13.49 -1.15 1.44
C HIS A 216 12.98 -0.17 2.50
N SER A 217 13.91 0.52 3.18
CA SER A 217 13.61 1.53 4.18
C SER A 217 12.82 2.71 3.60
N ALA A 218 13.21 3.21 2.42
CA ALA A 218 12.50 4.29 1.73
C ALA A 218 11.06 3.87 1.35
N GLN A 219 10.85 2.63 0.90
CA GLN A 219 9.50 2.15 0.57
C GLN A 219 8.60 2.08 1.81
N ILE A 220 9.12 1.60 2.95
CA ILE A 220 8.36 1.59 4.22
C ILE A 220 8.06 3.02 4.68
N HIS A 221 9.07 3.89 4.71
CA HIS A 221 8.93 5.27 5.19
C HIS A 221 7.88 6.07 4.40
N HIS A 222 7.76 5.84 3.08
CA HIS A 222 6.73 6.52 2.29
C HIS A 222 5.31 5.97 2.49
N GLY A 223 5.14 4.78 3.09
CA GLY A 223 3.85 4.17 3.40
C GLY A 223 2.94 3.84 2.22
N ARG A 224 3.35 4.12 0.98
CA ARG A 224 2.56 3.86 -0.23
C ARG A 224 3.39 3.34 -1.40
N ALA A 225 2.71 2.61 -2.28
CA ALA A 225 3.31 2.07 -3.49
C ALA A 225 3.75 3.18 -4.48
N ARG A 226 5.05 3.46 -4.55
CA ARG A 226 5.63 4.45 -5.51
C ARG A 226 6.21 3.80 -6.76
N ASN A 227 6.85 2.65 -6.58
CA ASN A 227 7.63 2.00 -7.65
C ASN A 227 7.28 0.52 -7.85
N ASN A 228 6.32 0.02 -7.09
CA ASN A 228 5.76 -1.32 -7.05
C ASN A 228 4.23 -1.22 -7.20
N THR A 229 3.55 -2.35 -7.34
CA THR A 229 2.08 -2.39 -7.24
C THR A 229 1.66 -2.38 -5.78
N ALA A 230 0.43 -1.96 -5.46
CA ALA A 230 -0.11 -1.97 -4.10
C ALA A 230 0.04 -3.35 -3.42
N ALA A 231 -0.28 -4.44 -4.13
CA ALA A 231 -0.12 -5.80 -3.61
C ALA A 231 1.33 -6.14 -3.22
N THR A 232 2.30 -5.87 -4.10
CA THR A 232 3.74 -6.01 -3.82
C THR A 232 4.18 -5.10 -2.67
N HIS A 233 3.67 -3.87 -2.59
CA HIS A 233 4.01 -2.96 -1.51
C HIS A 233 3.56 -3.50 -0.16
N ALA A 234 2.31 -3.96 -0.07
CA ALA A 234 1.78 -4.62 1.12
C ALA A 234 2.60 -5.88 1.47
N LYS A 235 2.77 -6.80 0.52
CA LYS A 235 3.42 -8.10 0.75
C LYS A 235 4.91 -8.02 1.07
N ASP A 236 5.67 -7.28 0.26
CA ASP A 236 7.14 -7.33 0.31
C ASP A 236 7.75 -6.26 1.22
N TYR A 237 6.97 -5.26 1.63
CA TYR A 237 7.46 -4.14 2.44
C TYR A 237 6.66 -4.00 3.74
N LEU A 238 5.34 -3.75 3.67
CA LEU A 238 4.54 -3.46 4.87
C LEU A 238 4.38 -4.68 5.79
N PHE A 239 3.97 -5.83 5.26
CA PHE A 239 3.73 -7.05 6.06
C PHE A 239 5.01 -7.67 6.64
N LYS A 240 6.19 -7.25 6.19
CA LYS A 240 7.47 -7.71 6.74
C LYS A 240 8.04 -6.77 7.79
N ASP A 241 7.45 -5.58 7.95
CA ASP A 241 7.90 -4.60 8.91
C ASP A 241 7.17 -4.81 10.25
N ASP A 242 7.93 -5.05 11.31
CA ASP A 242 7.36 -5.39 12.61
C ASP A 242 6.58 -4.23 13.21
N LYS A 243 7.01 -2.98 12.99
CA LYS A 243 6.29 -1.80 13.46
C LYS A 243 4.96 -1.64 12.73
N VAL A 244 4.94 -1.80 11.40
CA VAL A 244 3.68 -1.76 10.64
C VAL A 244 2.73 -2.88 11.09
N ARG A 245 3.25 -4.07 11.36
CA ARG A 245 2.43 -5.20 11.87
C ARG A 245 1.85 -4.91 13.24
N GLU A 246 2.62 -4.31 14.13
CA GLU A 246 2.19 -3.91 15.47
C GLU A 246 1.14 -2.80 15.40
N ASP A 247 1.44 -1.71 14.69
CA ASP A 247 0.56 -0.56 14.52
C ASP A 247 -0.77 -0.93 13.81
N SER A 248 -0.81 -2.03 13.04
CA SER A 248 -2.01 -2.48 12.30
C SER A 248 -2.92 -3.42 13.09
N ARG A 249 -2.52 -3.95 14.25
CA ARG A 249 -3.29 -4.99 14.96
C ARG A 249 -4.68 -4.51 15.33
N ASP A 250 -4.77 -3.39 16.02
CA ASP A 250 -6.04 -2.83 16.51
C ASP A 250 -6.98 -2.46 15.35
N LEU A 251 -6.42 -1.99 14.24
CA LEU A 251 -7.18 -1.67 13.03
C LEU A 251 -7.77 -2.92 12.38
N VAL A 252 -6.96 -3.99 12.27
CA VAL A 252 -7.42 -5.28 11.73
C VAL A 252 -8.47 -5.89 12.65
N GLU A 253 -8.24 -5.89 13.95
CA GLU A 253 -9.20 -6.37 14.94
C GLU A 253 -10.52 -5.60 14.86
N SER A 254 -10.47 -4.26 14.86
CA SER A 254 -11.66 -3.42 14.70
C SER A 254 -12.39 -3.70 13.38
N GLY A 255 -11.65 -3.87 12.28
CA GLY A 255 -12.22 -4.20 10.97
C GLY A 255 -12.91 -5.56 10.94
N LEU A 256 -12.30 -6.60 11.54
CA LEU A 256 -12.89 -7.92 11.66
C LEU A 256 -14.13 -7.92 12.56
N THR A 257 -14.06 -7.25 13.71
CA THR A 257 -15.21 -7.09 14.62
C THR A 257 -16.38 -6.42 13.93
N LYS A 258 -16.15 -5.31 13.21
CA LYS A 258 -17.20 -4.63 12.42
C LYS A 258 -17.77 -5.51 11.31
N ALA A 259 -16.92 -6.29 10.63
CA ALA A 259 -17.37 -7.20 9.59
C ALA A 259 -18.29 -8.31 10.14
N VAL A 260 -17.95 -8.86 11.31
CA VAL A 260 -18.78 -9.85 12.01
C VAL A 260 -20.09 -9.22 12.50
N GLU A 261 -20.04 -8.06 13.14
CA GLU A 261 -21.24 -7.36 13.62
C GLU A 261 -22.21 -7.04 12.47
N HIS A 262 -21.68 -6.53 11.36
CA HIS A 262 -22.48 -6.26 10.16
C HIS A 262 -23.07 -7.54 9.56
N ALA A 263 -22.35 -8.66 9.58
CA ALA A 263 -22.87 -9.94 9.12
C ALA A 263 -24.02 -10.44 10.01
N ARG A 264 -23.88 -10.33 11.34
CA ARG A 264 -24.94 -10.69 12.30
C ARG A 264 -26.22 -9.89 12.06
N GLN A 265 -26.11 -8.57 11.97
CA GLN A 265 -27.24 -7.68 11.69
C GLN A 265 -27.99 -8.02 10.40
N ARG A 266 -27.33 -8.67 9.42
CA ARG A 266 -27.91 -8.98 8.12
C ARG A 266 -28.50 -10.37 7.99
N VAL A 267 -28.13 -11.31 8.87
CA VAL A 267 -28.42 -12.75 8.71
C VAL A 267 -29.24 -13.31 9.88
N GLU A 268 -29.16 -12.71 11.07
CA GLU A 268 -29.90 -13.22 12.23
C GLU A 268 -31.39 -12.88 12.17
N MET A 269 -32.20 -13.79 12.72
CA MET A 269 -33.62 -13.55 12.94
C MET A 269 -33.82 -12.38 13.90
N ARG A 270 -34.69 -11.44 13.54
CA ARG A 270 -34.96 -10.25 14.36
C ARG A 270 -36.07 -10.51 15.36
N LEU A 271 -35.96 -9.95 16.57
CA LEU A 271 -37.01 -10.00 17.59
C LEU A 271 -37.59 -8.61 17.87
N VAL A 272 -38.92 -8.49 17.81
CA VAL A 272 -39.67 -7.33 18.30
C VAL A 272 -40.41 -7.75 19.57
N ALA A 273 -39.70 -7.77 20.70
CA ALA A 273 -40.18 -8.39 21.94
C ALA A 273 -41.46 -7.74 22.50
N HIS A 274 -41.62 -6.42 22.33
CA HIS A 274 -42.78 -5.67 22.84
C HIS A 274 -44.06 -5.90 22.03
N ALA A 275 -43.95 -6.42 20.79
CA ALA A 275 -45.11 -6.79 20.00
C ALA A 275 -45.69 -8.11 20.54
N THR A 276 -46.61 -8.00 21.49
CA THR A 276 -47.32 -9.14 22.10
C THR A 276 -48.81 -9.16 21.73
N GLY A 277 -49.30 -8.10 21.08
CA GLY A 277 -50.68 -7.88 20.68
C GLY A 277 -50.88 -7.94 19.16
N ASP A 278 -52.11 -7.60 18.74
CA ASP A 278 -52.52 -7.40 17.35
C ASP A 278 -53.09 -5.99 17.23
N THR A 279 -52.27 -5.01 17.64
CA THR A 279 -52.67 -3.60 17.67
C THR A 279 -51.91 -2.79 16.62
N ASP A 280 -52.46 -1.65 16.22
CA ASP A 280 -51.73 -0.70 15.36
C ASP A 280 -50.42 -0.23 16.00
N TYR A 281 -50.36 -0.15 17.34
CA TYR A 281 -49.12 0.17 18.06
C TYR A 281 -48.05 -0.91 17.85
N ASP A 282 -48.42 -2.19 17.99
CA ASP A 282 -47.50 -3.31 17.74
C ASP A 282 -47.03 -3.33 16.28
N ALA A 283 -47.94 -3.09 15.34
CA ALA A 283 -47.61 -3.00 13.91
C ALA A 283 -46.62 -1.87 13.64
N ASP A 284 -46.79 -0.70 14.26
CA ASP A 284 -45.86 0.43 14.10
C ASP A 284 -44.47 0.13 14.68
N GLN A 285 -44.39 -0.59 15.81
CA GLN A 285 -43.10 -1.06 16.36
C GLN A 285 -42.41 -2.05 15.41
N VAL A 286 -43.16 -3.01 14.86
CA VAL A 286 -42.63 -3.99 13.92
C VAL A 286 -42.16 -3.33 12.63
N ALA A 287 -42.97 -2.44 12.03
CA ALA A 287 -42.61 -1.72 10.81
C ALA A 287 -41.29 -0.95 10.99
N LYS A 288 -41.14 -0.25 12.11
CA LYS A 288 -39.92 0.52 12.41
C LYS A 288 -38.69 -0.35 12.65
N ALA A 289 -38.84 -1.42 13.44
CA ALA A 289 -37.71 -2.28 13.82
C ALA A 289 -37.22 -3.16 12.66
N VAL A 290 -38.14 -3.59 11.79
CA VAL A 290 -37.86 -4.53 10.70
C VAL A 290 -37.65 -3.80 9.36
N GLY A 291 -38.18 -2.58 9.20
CA GLY A 291 -38.11 -1.83 7.95
C GLY A 291 -39.04 -2.38 6.86
N VAL A 292 -40.20 -2.92 7.26
CA VAL A 292 -41.28 -3.35 6.34
C VAL A 292 -42.38 -2.28 6.29
N ASP A 293 -43.21 -2.33 5.25
CA ASP A 293 -44.38 -1.46 5.18
C ASP A 293 -45.41 -1.83 6.28
N ARG A 294 -46.33 -0.89 6.54
CA ARG A 294 -47.29 -1.00 7.64
C ARG A 294 -48.30 -2.14 7.43
N ASP A 295 -48.64 -2.48 6.18
CA ASP A 295 -49.56 -3.59 5.91
C ASP A 295 -48.88 -4.93 6.23
N THR A 296 -47.66 -5.15 5.74
CA THR A 296 -46.85 -6.31 6.11
C THR A 296 -46.69 -6.43 7.62
N ALA A 297 -46.42 -5.31 8.32
CA ALA A 297 -46.31 -5.32 9.78
C ALA A 297 -47.62 -5.73 10.48
N ARG A 298 -48.78 -5.28 9.99
CA ARG A 298 -50.10 -5.74 10.47
C ARG A 298 -50.31 -7.23 10.23
N GLN A 299 -49.86 -7.74 9.09
CA GLN A 299 -49.93 -9.18 8.80
C GLN A 299 -49.02 -10.01 9.72
N ILE A 300 -47.86 -9.47 10.14
CA ILE A 300 -46.97 -10.09 11.14
C ILE A 300 -47.67 -10.14 12.51
N VAL A 301 -48.12 -9.01 13.04
CA VAL A 301 -48.72 -8.98 14.38
C VAL A 301 -50.06 -9.72 14.44
N GLY A 302 -50.84 -9.66 13.35
CA GLY A 302 -52.09 -10.43 13.19
C GLY A 302 -51.87 -11.92 12.87
N GLY A 303 -50.62 -12.38 12.76
CA GLY A 303 -50.28 -13.79 12.61
C GLY A 303 -50.57 -14.42 11.25
N ARG A 304 -50.87 -13.62 10.21
CA ARG A 304 -51.10 -14.15 8.85
C ARG A 304 -49.83 -14.67 8.18
N LEU A 305 -48.68 -14.12 8.56
CA LEU A 305 -47.35 -14.55 8.06
C LEU A 305 -46.66 -15.55 8.99
N LYS A 306 -47.39 -16.06 10.00
CA LYS A 306 -46.83 -16.88 11.07
C LYS A 306 -46.38 -18.24 10.53
N THR A 307 -45.12 -18.55 10.79
CA THR A 307 -44.50 -19.87 10.66
C THR A 307 -44.29 -20.47 12.07
N PRO A 308 -43.86 -21.74 12.20
CA PRO A 308 -43.67 -22.39 13.50
C PRO A 308 -42.78 -21.65 14.49
N VAL A 309 -41.81 -20.85 14.04
CA VAL A 309 -40.84 -20.19 14.93
C VAL A 309 -40.80 -18.66 14.80
N ALA A 310 -41.35 -18.09 13.73
CA ALA A 310 -41.33 -16.65 13.46
C ALA A 310 -42.38 -16.27 12.41
N SER A 311 -42.49 -15.01 12.04
CA SER A 311 -43.17 -14.59 10.79
C SER A 311 -42.17 -14.46 9.64
N CYS A 312 -42.57 -14.83 8.42
CA CYS A 312 -41.75 -14.68 7.22
C CYS A 312 -42.19 -13.46 6.41
N THR A 313 -41.29 -12.52 6.14
CA THR A 313 -41.60 -11.29 5.39
C THR A 313 -41.47 -11.44 3.88
N ASP A 314 -40.70 -12.41 3.41
CA ASP A 314 -40.46 -12.63 1.99
C ASP A 314 -40.10 -14.11 1.72
N PHE A 315 -41.10 -14.85 1.25
CA PHE A 315 -41.01 -16.31 1.06
C PHE A 315 -40.17 -16.71 -0.16
N ASP A 316 -40.09 -15.87 -1.18
CA ASP A 316 -39.42 -16.18 -2.46
C ASP A 316 -37.97 -15.68 -2.52
N HIS A 317 -37.49 -15.01 -1.47
CA HIS A 317 -36.13 -14.49 -1.37
C HIS A 317 -35.41 -14.92 -0.09
N SER A 318 -35.51 -16.21 0.26
CA SER A 318 -34.75 -16.80 1.37
C SER A 318 -33.24 -16.76 1.13
N ASP A 319 -32.46 -16.56 2.19
CA ASP A 319 -30.98 -16.64 2.15
C ASP A 319 -30.46 -18.07 1.86
N PHE A 320 -31.33 -19.07 1.92
CA PHE A 320 -31.00 -20.49 1.74
C PHE A 320 -31.58 -21.11 0.47
N SER A 321 -32.24 -20.33 -0.37
CA SER A 321 -32.81 -20.78 -1.64
C SER A 321 -32.36 -19.86 -2.77
N PRO A 322 -32.30 -20.33 -4.03
CA PRO A 322 -32.01 -19.45 -5.16
C PRO A 322 -32.99 -18.27 -5.21
N PRO A 323 -32.54 -17.04 -5.52
CA PRO A 323 -33.41 -15.87 -5.57
C PRO A 323 -34.61 -16.07 -6.52
N GLY A 324 -35.81 -15.67 -6.07
CA GLY A 324 -37.06 -15.83 -6.82
C GLY A 324 -37.65 -17.24 -6.76
N LYS A 325 -37.14 -18.10 -5.87
CA LYS A 325 -37.72 -19.41 -5.56
C LYS A 325 -38.25 -19.42 -4.14
N SER A 326 -39.44 -19.98 -4.00
CA SER A 326 -40.07 -20.28 -2.74
C SER A 326 -39.15 -21.07 -1.81
N CYS A 327 -39.11 -20.65 -0.55
CA CYS A 327 -38.27 -21.24 0.48
C CYS A 327 -38.71 -22.70 0.77
N ALA A 328 -37.78 -23.65 0.64
CA ALA A 328 -38.04 -25.09 0.84
C ALA A 328 -37.17 -25.71 1.95
N VAL A 329 -36.62 -24.88 2.84
CA VAL A 329 -35.75 -25.34 3.93
C VAL A 329 -36.49 -25.48 5.25
N SER A 330 -35.91 -26.22 6.19
CA SER A 330 -36.44 -26.36 7.56
C SER A 330 -36.61 -25.00 8.23
N PHE A 331 -37.71 -24.84 8.98
CA PHE A 331 -37.95 -23.67 9.83
C PHE A 331 -36.87 -23.44 10.89
N LEU A 332 -36.04 -24.45 11.21
CA LEU A 332 -34.86 -24.26 12.07
C LEU A 332 -33.78 -23.36 11.44
N LEU A 333 -33.83 -23.10 10.13
CA LEU A 333 -32.99 -22.11 9.46
C LEU A 333 -33.56 -20.69 9.52
N CYS A 334 -34.80 -20.49 9.97
CA CYS A 334 -35.35 -19.15 10.16
C CYS A 334 -34.52 -18.33 11.16
N PHE A 335 -33.88 -18.96 12.15
CA PHE A 335 -32.96 -18.30 13.09
C PHE A 335 -31.74 -17.65 12.43
N ALA A 336 -31.44 -18.01 11.17
CA ALA A 336 -30.37 -17.46 10.36
C ALA A 336 -30.86 -16.92 9.01
N CYS A 337 -32.13 -16.50 8.94
CA CYS A 337 -32.72 -15.89 7.74
C CYS A 337 -33.11 -14.44 8.02
N ARG A 338 -32.71 -13.52 7.14
CA ARG A 338 -33.06 -12.09 7.27
C ARG A 338 -34.57 -11.81 7.22
N ASN A 339 -35.33 -12.69 6.56
CA ASN A 339 -36.77 -12.53 6.37
C ASN A 339 -37.57 -13.01 7.58
N ALA A 340 -36.93 -13.65 8.55
CA ALA A 340 -37.59 -14.13 9.75
C ALA A 340 -37.68 -13.01 10.82
N VAL A 341 -38.88 -12.80 11.33
CA VAL A 341 -39.19 -11.84 12.38
C VAL A 341 -39.96 -12.54 13.48
N ALA A 342 -39.34 -12.68 14.64
CA ALA A 342 -40.02 -13.09 15.86
C ALA A 342 -40.63 -11.88 16.57
N THR A 343 -41.74 -12.11 17.25
CA THR A 343 -42.42 -11.17 18.14
C THR A 343 -42.45 -11.74 19.56
N GLY A 344 -42.90 -10.95 20.54
CA GLY A 344 -43.07 -11.44 21.91
C GLY A 344 -44.00 -12.66 21.99
N ARG A 345 -44.97 -12.77 21.07
CA ARG A 345 -45.90 -13.93 20.94
C ARG A 345 -45.21 -15.24 20.57
N ASP A 346 -44.01 -15.15 20.00
CA ASP A 346 -43.28 -16.31 19.51
C ASP A 346 -42.34 -16.89 20.56
N LEU A 347 -41.97 -16.10 21.57
CA LEU A 347 -41.01 -16.49 22.60
C LEU A 347 -41.42 -17.74 23.41
N PRO A 348 -42.68 -17.92 23.85
CA PRO A 348 -43.09 -19.16 24.54
C PRO A 348 -42.71 -20.43 23.79
N ARG A 349 -43.04 -20.49 22.49
CA ARG A 349 -42.78 -21.68 21.67
C ARG A 349 -41.31 -21.80 21.23
N ILE A 350 -40.60 -20.69 21.03
CA ILE A 350 -39.15 -20.70 20.76
C ILE A 350 -38.38 -21.24 21.97
N VAL A 351 -38.75 -20.83 23.20
CA VAL A 351 -38.13 -21.36 24.43
C VAL A 351 -38.43 -22.85 24.58
N TYR A 352 -39.66 -23.27 24.30
CA TYR A 352 -40.02 -24.69 24.31
C TYR A 352 -39.22 -25.50 23.29
N LEU A 353 -39.10 -25.01 22.05
CA LEU A 353 -38.29 -25.63 20.99
C LEU A 353 -36.85 -25.87 21.47
N HIS A 354 -36.25 -24.91 22.17
CA HIS A 354 -34.89 -25.07 22.70
C HIS A 354 -34.81 -26.19 23.74
N GLN A 355 -35.80 -26.31 24.62
CA GLN A 355 -35.86 -27.41 25.59
C GLN A 355 -35.99 -28.78 24.90
N VAL A 356 -36.83 -28.88 23.86
CA VAL A 356 -37.01 -30.13 23.12
C VAL A 356 -35.70 -30.52 22.41
N ILE A 357 -35.05 -29.58 21.71
CA ILE A 357 -33.79 -29.86 21.02
C ILE A 357 -32.67 -30.22 22.00
N GLU A 358 -32.54 -29.51 23.14
CA GLU A 358 -31.53 -29.87 24.15
C GLU A 358 -31.81 -31.26 24.76
N GLY A 359 -33.07 -31.64 24.92
CA GLY A 359 -33.46 -33.00 25.35
C GLY A 359 -32.96 -34.10 24.41
N LEU A 360 -32.98 -33.87 23.09
CA LEU A 360 -32.48 -34.82 22.07
C LEU A 360 -31.00 -35.15 22.27
N ARG A 361 -30.20 -34.23 22.81
CA ARG A 361 -28.76 -34.40 23.01
C ARG A 361 -28.41 -35.62 23.87
N SER A 362 -29.28 -35.98 24.81
CA SER A 362 -29.10 -37.16 25.67
C SER A 362 -29.42 -38.49 24.96
N THR A 363 -30.16 -38.43 23.85
CA THR A 363 -30.65 -39.62 23.12
C THR A 363 -29.86 -39.93 21.86
N LEU A 364 -29.12 -38.94 21.33
CA LEU A 364 -28.37 -39.04 20.08
C LEU A 364 -26.88 -39.33 20.35
N THR A 365 -26.24 -40.00 19.39
CA THR A 365 -24.78 -40.11 19.40
C THR A 365 -24.13 -38.76 19.07
N ALA A 366 -22.91 -38.53 19.57
CA ALA A 366 -22.21 -37.27 19.32
C ALA A 366 -22.04 -36.93 17.82
N PRO A 367 -21.73 -37.89 16.92
CA PRO A 367 -21.68 -37.60 15.48
C PRO A 367 -23.04 -37.22 14.88
N ALA A 368 -24.12 -37.90 15.26
CA ALA A 368 -25.47 -37.58 14.77
C ALA A 368 -25.92 -36.20 15.26
N TRP A 369 -25.66 -35.87 16.52
CA TRP A 369 -25.90 -34.52 17.06
C TRP A 369 -25.12 -33.45 16.29
N ALA A 370 -23.83 -33.66 16.06
CA ALA A 370 -22.97 -32.70 15.38
C ALA A 370 -23.41 -32.44 13.93
N ALA A 371 -23.84 -33.48 13.22
CA ALA A 371 -24.28 -33.38 11.84
C ALA A 371 -25.62 -32.62 11.71
N ASP A 372 -26.61 -32.98 12.53
CA ASP A 372 -28.01 -32.62 12.26
C ASP A 372 -28.58 -31.55 13.20
N TRP A 373 -28.04 -31.39 14.41
CA TRP A 373 -28.69 -30.60 15.47
C TRP A 373 -27.82 -29.51 16.09
N GLN A 374 -26.51 -29.74 16.22
CA GLN A 374 -25.60 -28.84 16.93
C GLN A 374 -25.65 -27.40 16.40
N GLY A 375 -25.68 -27.21 15.08
CA GLY A 375 -25.75 -25.89 14.47
C GLY A 375 -27.08 -25.18 14.73
N HIS A 376 -28.20 -25.90 14.72
CA HIS A 376 -29.52 -25.33 15.02
C HIS A 376 -29.66 -25.00 16.51
N HIS A 377 -29.22 -25.90 17.38
CA HIS A 377 -29.20 -25.68 18.82
C HIS A 377 -28.36 -24.43 19.18
N ALA A 378 -27.17 -24.28 18.59
CA ALA A 378 -26.31 -23.12 18.84
C ALA A 378 -26.98 -21.80 18.43
N ARG A 379 -27.61 -21.74 17.24
CA ARG A 379 -28.33 -20.53 16.77
C ARG A 379 -29.51 -20.17 17.68
N LEU A 380 -30.29 -21.18 18.07
CA LEU A 380 -31.43 -20.98 18.95
C LEU A 380 -31.00 -20.53 20.35
N GLY A 381 -29.94 -21.13 20.89
CA GLY A 381 -29.35 -20.73 22.16
C GLY A 381 -28.80 -19.31 22.11
N ASP A 382 -28.11 -18.93 21.03
CA ASP A 382 -27.60 -17.57 20.83
C ASP A 382 -28.73 -16.54 20.73
N PHE A 383 -29.78 -16.83 19.96
CA PHE A 383 -30.98 -16.00 19.88
C PHE A 383 -31.61 -15.79 21.25
N LEU A 384 -31.81 -16.87 22.02
CA LEU A 384 -32.38 -16.78 23.36
C LEU A 384 -31.47 -16.06 24.34
N ASN A 385 -30.15 -16.26 24.30
CA ASN A 385 -29.19 -15.59 25.19
C ASN A 385 -29.09 -14.10 24.89
N THR A 386 -29.22 -13.71 23.62
CA THR A 386 -29.20 -12.32 23.19
C THR A 386 -30.44 -11.56 23.63
N HIS A 387 -31.61 -12.24 23.63
CA HIS A 387 -32.90 -11.56 23.77
C HIS A 387 -33.68 -11.87 25.05
N THR A 388 -33.27 -12.85 25.85
CA THR A 388 -34.00 -13.28 27.04
C THR A 388 -33.05 -13.66 28.18
N SER A 389 -33.53 -13.56 29.43
CA SER A 389 -32.86 -14.11 30.63
C SER A 389 -33.47 -15.45 31.06
N ALA A 390 -32.79 -16.17 31.96
CA ALA A 390 -33.31 -17.42 32.52
C ALA A 390 -34.68 -17.26 33.20
N GLU A 391 -34.89 -16.16 33.92
CA GLU A 391 -36.15 -15.85 34.61
C GLU A 391 -37.28 -15.62 33.59
N THR A 392 -37.01 -14.83 32.55
CA THR A 392 -38.02 -14.56 31.51
C THR A 392 -38.38 -15.82 30.71
N ARG A 393 -37.44 -16.74 30.50
CA ARG A 393 -37.71 -18.03 29.84
C ARG A 393 -38.68 -18.89 30.63
N ALA A 394 -38.53 -18.95 31.96
CA ALA A 394 -39.47 -19.67 32.82
C ALA A 394 -40.88 -19.05 32.74
N ALA A 395 -40.98 -17.72 32.72
CA ALA A 395 -42.25 -17.02 32.54
C ALA A 395 -42.89 -17.34 31.17
N TYR A 396 -42.12 -17.31 30.07
CA TYR A 396 -42.63 -17.64 28.75
C TYR A 396 -43.16 -19.08 28.67
N LEU A 397 -42.46 -20.05 29.27
CA LEU A 397 -42.94 -21.43 29.33
C LEU A 397 -44.27 -21.59 30.08
N SER A 398 -44.53 -20.76 31.09
CA SER A 398 -45.81 -20.77 31.81
C SER A 398 -46.99 -20.28 30.95
N THR A 399 -46.71 -19.52 29.89
CA THR A 399 -47.71 -19.00 28.94
C THR A 399 -47.85 -19.87 27.68
N LEU A 400 -47.07 -20.95 27.58
CA LEU A 400 -47.06 -21.84 26.42
C LEU A 400 -48.39 -22.58 26.27
N THR A 401 -49.01 -22.46 25.10
CA THR A 401 -50.28 -23.12 24.81
C THR A 401 -50.08 -24.55 24.28
N GLU A 402 -51.11 -25.39 24.38
CA GLU A 402 -51.11 -26.73 23.76
C GLU A 402 -50.98 -26.65 22.24
N GLY A 403 -51.61 -25.65 21.61
CA GLY A 403 -51.48 -25.39 20.18
C GLY A 403 -50.04 -25.07 19.77
N ASP A 404 -49.30 -24.31 20.59
CA ASP A 404 -47.90 -24.02 20.34
C ASP A 404 -47.02 -25.27 20.48
N ARG A 405 -47.28 -26.12 21.49
CA ARG A 405 -46.57 -27.42 21.63
C ARG A 405 -46.77 -28.29 20.40
N HIS A 406 -48.03 -28.50 20.02
CA HIS A 406 -48.38 -29.31 18.87
C HIS A 406 -47.80 -28.76 17.55
N LEU A 407 -47.72 -27.43 17.40
CA LEU A 407 -47.08 -26.81 16.23
C LEU A 407 -45.58 -27.12 16.16
N ILE A 408 -44.87 -27.00 17.29
CA ILE A 408 -43.44 -27.33 17.37
C ILE A 408 -43.19 -28.82 17.15
N ASP A 409 -44.00 -29.69 17.75
CA ASP A 409 -43.86 -31.14 17.59
C ASP A 409 -44.08 -31.55 16.12
N ARG A 410 -45.12 -31.01 15.46
CA ARG A 410 -45.34 -31.23 14.02
C ARG A 410 -44.18 -30.73 13.15
N MET A 411 -43.55 -29.62 13.52
CA MET A 411 -42.38 -29.09 12.82
C MET A 411 -41.20 -30.05 12.95
N LEU A 412 -40.91 -30.54 14.16
CA LEU A 412 -39.79 -31.45 14.41
C LEU A 412 -40.00 -32.84 13.80
N ASP A 413 -41.25 -33.32 13.77
CA ASP A 413 -41.68 -34.51 13.03
C ASP A 413 -41.67 -34.32 11.49
N ARG A 414 -41.26 -33.14 10.99
CA ARG A 414 -41.23 -32.78 9.56
C ARG A 414 -42.59 -32.87 8.86
N ARG A 415 -43.70 -32.75 9.60
CA ARG A 415 -45.08 -32.75 9.07
C ARG A 415 -45.53 -31.39 8.54
N LEU A 416 -44.60 -30.44 8.48
CA LEU A 416 -44.78 -29.08 7.97
C LEU A 416 -43.78 -28.75 6.85
N ASP A 417 -42.91 -29.71 6.48
CA ASP A 417 -42.11 -29.61 5.26
C ASP A 417 -43.08 -29.64 4.06
N PRO A 418 -42.85 -28.84 3.00
CA PRO A 418 -43.73 -28.77 1.84
C PRO A 418 -43.80 -30.05 1.00
#